data_AF-M1EJ76-F1
#
_entry.id   AF-M1EJ76-F1
#
_cell.length_a   1.000
_cell.length_b   1.000
_cell.length_c   1.000
_cell.angle_alpha   90.00
_cell.angle_beta   90.00
_cell.angle_gamma   90.00
#
_symmetry.space_group_name_H-M   'P 1'
#
loop_
_entity.id
_entity.type
_entity.pdbx_description
1 polymer ?
#
loop_
_entity_poly.entity_id
_entity_poly.type
_entity_poly.pdbx_seq_one_letter_code
_entity_poly.pdbx_strand_id
1 'polypeptide(L)' 'KPYLIKITSDWCFSCIHIEPVWKEVVQELEGLGVGIGVVHAGYERRLAHHLGAHSTPSILGIINGKISFFHNAVVREN' A
#
# COMPACT_ATOMS: atom_id res chain seq x y z
N LYS A 1 10.98 0.11 -12.93
CA LYS A 1 10.86 0.72 -11.59
C LYS A 1 9.83 -0.07 -10.78
N PRO A 2 10.17 -0.63 -9.61
CA PRO A 2 9.19 -1.27 -8.73
C PRO A 2 8.33 -0.23 -8.02
N TYR A 3 7.11 -0.60 -7.61
CA TYR A 3 6.23 0.26 -6.84
C TYR A 3 5.72 -0.43 -5.57
N LEU A 4 5.57 0.34 -4.50
CA LEU A 4 4.83 -0.05 -3.29
C LEU A 4 3.54 0.79 -3.23
N ILE A 5 2.39 0.12 -3.21
CA ILE A 5 1.07 0.74 -3.23
C ILE A 5 0.32 0.40 -1.95
N LYS A 6 -0.17 1.42 -1.23
CA LYS A 6 -1.12 1.26 -0.12
C LYS A 6 -2.54 1.46 -0.62
N ILE A 7 -3.42 0.51 -0.30
CA ILE A 7 -4.86 0.61 -0.52
C ILE A 7 -5.52 1.04 0.78
N THR A 8 -6.31 2.10 0.73
CA THR A 8 -7.00 2.70 1.90
C THR A 8 -8.47 3.02 1.58
N SER A 9 -9.24 3.42 2.58
CA SER A 9 -10.64 3.85 2.45
C SER A 9 -11.03 4.82 3.58
N ASP A 10 -12.14 5.53 3.37
CA ASP A 10 -12.80 6.30 4.43
C ASP A 10 -13.20 5.36 5.58
N TRP A 11 -13.08 5.85 6.81
CA TRP A 11 -13.43 5.10 8.02
C TRP A 11 -12.64 3.79 8.24
N CYS A 12 -11.40 3.73 7.75
CA CYS A 12 -10.51 2.60 7.96
C CYS A 12 -9.62 2.78 9.20
N PHE A 13 -10.09 2.37 10.37
CA PHE A 13 -9.31 2.47 11.63
C PHE A 13 -7.97 1.71 11.56
N SER A 14 -7.96 0.52 10.95
CA SER A 14 -6.73 -0.24 10.72
C SER A 14 -5.75 0.48 9.78
N CYS A 15 -6.25 1.27 8.83
CA CYS A 15 -5.40 2.10 7.96
C CYS A 15 -4.68 3.18 8.78
N ILE A 16 -5.35 3.80 9.76
CA ILE A 16 -4.75 4.81 10.65
C ILE A 16 -3.59 4.19 11.44
N HIS A 17 -3.75 2.96 11.93
CA HIS A 17 -2.71 2.28 12.69
C HIS A 17 -1.45 1.97 11.89
N ILE A 18 -1.56 1.75 10.57
CA ILE A 18 -0.40 1.49 9.71
C ILE A 18 0.30 2.78 9.24
N GLU A 19 -0.32 3.96 9.37
CA GLU A 19 0.25 5.22 8.86
C GLU A 19 1.67 5.54 9.37
N PRO A 20 2.01 5.33 10.66
CA PRO A 20 3.37 5.61 11.14
C PRO A 20 4.42 4.74 10.43
N VAL A 21 4.16 3.43 10.35
CA VAL A 21 5.05 2.47 9.66
C VAL A 21 5.11 2.75 8.16
N TRP A 22 3.98 3.10 7.55
CA TRP A 22 3.93 3.46 6.14
C TRP A 22 4.84 4.66 5.84
N LYS A 23 4.82 5.71 6.67
CA LYS A 23 5.67 6.89 6.48
C LYS A 23 7.16 6.56 6.58
N GLU A 24 7.55 5.73 7.53
CA GLU A 24 8.94 5.29 7.69
C GLU A 24 9.41 4.51 6.44
N VAL A 25 8.62 3.53 6.00
CA VAL A 25 8.92 2.71 4.80
C VAL A 25 9.01 3.57 3.53
N VAL A 26 8.13 4.56 3.37
CA VAL A 26 8.17 5.48 2.21
C VAL A 26 9.49 6.24 2.16
N GLN A 27 9.94 6.80 3.29
CA GLN A 27 11.19 7.58 3.32
C GLN A 27 12.40 6.76 2.89
N GLU A 28 12.48 5.51 3.34
CA GLU A 28 13.57 4.60 2.97
C GLU A 28 13.50 4.19 1.49
N LEU A 29 12.32 3.74 1.04
CA LEU A 29 12.16 3.13 -0.28
C LEU A 29 12.21 4.16 -1.43
N GLU A 30 11.73 5.39 -1.21
CA GLU A 30 11.89 6.45 -2.19
C GLU A 30 13.36 6.77 -2.46
N GLY A 31 14.21 6.77 -1.42
CA GLY A 31 15.66 6.94 -1.54
C GLY A 31 16.34 5.83 -2.34
N LEU A 32 15.75 4.63 -2.36
CA LEU A 32 16.19 3.47 -3.15
C LEU A 32 15.59 3.43 -4.56
N GLY A 33 14.82 4.45 -4.95
CA GLY A 33 14.22 4.55 -6.27
C GLY A 33 12.96 3.72 -6.48
N VAL A 34 12.31 3.25 -5.40
CA VAL A 34 10.98 2.62 -5.46
C VAL A 34 9.93 3.71 -5.67
N GLY A 35 8.93 3.45 -6.52
CA GLY A 35 7.79 4.35 -6.66
C GLY A 35 6.76 4.10 -5.56
N ILE A 36 6.26 5.15 -4.93
CA ILE A 36 5.22 5.04 -3.89
C ILE A 36 3.88 5.47 -4.46
N GLY A 37 2.81 4.76 -4.09
CA GLY A 37 1.45 5.13 -4.43
C GLY A 37 0.46 4.84 -3.31
N VAL A 38 -0.62 5.61 -3.28
CA VAL A 38 -1.77 5.38 -2.39
C VAL A 38 -3.03 5.39 -3.25
N VAL A 39 -3.86 4.36 -3.11
CA VAL A 39 -5.13 4.23 -3.83
C VAL A 39 -6.26 4.18 -2.82
N HIS A 40 -7.23 5.07 -2.98
CA HIS A 40 -8.44 5.06 -2.17
C HIS A 40 -9.49 4.16 -2.81
N ALA A 41 -9.81 3.02 -2.18
CA ALA A 41 -10.69 1.99 -2.74
C ALA A 41 -12.12 2.48 -3.01
N GLY A 42 -12.61 3.47 -2.24
CA GLY A 42 -13.94 4.06 -2.44
C GLY A 42 -14.02 5.05 -3.60
N TYR A 43 -12.95 5.81 -3.86
CA TYR A 43 -12.92 6.82 -4.92
C TYR A 43 -12.43 6.22 -6.24
N GLU A 44 -11.43 5.36 -6.18
CA GLU A 44 -10.78 4.74 -7.33
C GLU A 44 -11.18 3.26 -7.50
N ARG A 45 -12.49 2.98 -7.44
CA ARG A 45 -13.03 1.61 -7.46
C ARG A 45 -12.51 0.75 -8.61
N ARG A 46 -12.44 1.33 -9.82
CA ARG A 46 -11.97 0.62 -11.02
C ARG A 46 -10.49 0.24 -10.90
N LEU A 47 -9.66 1.15 -10.39
CA LEU A 47 -8.24 0.89 -10.18
C LEU A 47 -8.03 -0.12 -9.05
N ALA A 48 -8.73 0.02 -7.92
CA ALA A 48 -8.66 -0.95 -6.82
C ALA A 48 -9.04 -2.37 -7.28
N HIS A 49 -10.11 -2.50 -8.08
CA HIS A 49 -10.49 -3.77 -8.67
C HIS A 49 -9.44 -4.30 -9.65
N HIS A 50 -8.87 -3.45 -10.52
CA HIS A 50 -7.81 -3.85 -11.44
C HIS A 50 -6.54 -4.32 -10.71
N LEU A 51 -6.26 -3.74 -9.54
CA LEU A 51 -5.16 -4.14 -8.67
C LEU A 51 -5.48 -5.39 -7.83
N GLY A 52 -6.69 -5.95 -7.91
CA GLY A 52 -7.14 -7.08 -7.09
C GLY A 52 -7.30 -6.74 -5.60
N ALA A 53 -7.40 -5.46 -5.26
CA ALA A 53 -7.49 -5.00 -3.88
C ALA A 53 -8.95 -5.01 -3.41
N HIS A 54 -9.34 -6.10 -2.74
CA HIS A 54 -10.72 -6.32 -2.29
C HIS A 54 -10.98 -5.93 -0.82
N SER A 55 -9.94 -5.54 -0.08
CA SER A 55 -10.04 -5.14 1.32
C SER A 55 -9.05 -4.04 1.67
N THR A 56 -9.35 -3.30 2.74
CA THR A 56 -8.52 -2.21 3.26
C THR A 56 -8.17 -2.43 4.74
N PRO A 57 -6.94 -2.13 5.17
CA PRO A 57 -5.80 -1.78 4.32
C PRO A 57 -5.31 -2.99 3.52
N SER A 58 -4.66 -2.74 2.38
CA SER A 58 -3.85 -3.73 1.65
C SER A 58 -2.56 -3.06 1.19
N ILE A 59 -1.43 -3.77 1.24
CA ILE A 59 -0.15 -3.31 0.69
C ILE A 59 0.22 -4.20 -0.49
N LEU A 60 0.55 -3.57 -1.62
CA LEU A 60 0.86 -4.24 -2.88
C LEU A 60 2.27 -3.86 -3.35
N GLY A 61 3.05 -4.83 -3.79
CA GLY A 61 4.24 -4.63 -4.59
C GLY A 61 3.92 -4.80 -6.07
N ILE A 62 4.38 -3.90 -6.93
CA ILE A 62 4.29 -4.03 -8.38
C ILE A 62 5.72 -4.08 -8.95
N ILE A 63 6.11 -5.22 -9.51
CA ILE A 63 7.44 -5.44 -10.07
C ILE A 63 7.28 -6.02 -11.47
N ASN A 64 7.79 -5.31 -12.49
CA ASN A 64 7.65 -5.69 -13.90
C ASN A 64 6.20 -5.99 -14.31
N GLY A 65 5.24 -5.19 -13.81
CA GLY A 65 3.81 -5.35 -14.07
C GLY A 65 3.13 -6.46 -13.28
N LYS A 66 3.87 -7.28 -12.51
CA LYS A 66 3.31 -8.31 -11.63
C LYS A 66 2.94 -7.71 -10.29
N ILE A 67 1.72 -7.98 -9.85
CA ILE A 67 1.19 -7.59 -8.53
C ILE A 67 1.49 -8.70 -7.52
N SER A 68 2.04 -8.32 -6.37
CA SER A 68 2.29 -9.17 -5.21
C SER A 68 1.65 -8.56 -3.97
N PHE A 69 0.87 -9.35 -3.24
CA PHE A 69 0.21 -8.91 -2.01
C PHE A 69 1.09 -9.20 -0.80
N PHE A 70 1.21 -8.23 0.09
CA PHE A 70 1.82 -8.43 1.40
C PHE A 70 0.73 -8.93 2.36
N HIS A 71 0.89 -10.16 2.85
CA HIS A 71 -0.10 -10.84 3.69
C HIS A 71 0.25 -10.82 5.19
N ASN A 72 1.42 -10.27 5.54
CA ASN A 72 1.89 -10.24 6.92
C ASN A 72 1.38 -9.01 7.66
N ALA A 73 1.35 -9.11 9.00
CA ALA A 73 1.07 -7.94 9.84
C ALA A 73 2.09 -6.83 9.57
N VAL A 74 1.60 -5.60 9.40
CA VAL A 74 2.44 -4.41 9.34
C VAL A 74 2.74 -4.00 10.77
N VAL A 75 3.98 -4.22 11.22
CA VAL A 75 4.46 -3.91 12.57
C VAL A 75 5.66 -2.99 12.47
N ARG A 76 5.80 -2.10 13.46
CA ARG A 76 7.01 -1.31 13.65
C ARG A 76 8.01 -2.18 14.41
N GLU A 77 9.22 -2.34 13.88
CA GLU A 77 10.32 -2.93 14.65
C GLU A 77 10.80 -1.89 15.69
N ASN A 78 10.97 -2.33 16.94
CA ASN A 78 11.43 -1.48 18.05
C ASN A 78 12.95 -1.41 18.11
#